data_AF-K5VS80-F1
#
_entry.id   AF-K5VS80-F1
#
_cell.length_a   1.000
_cell.length_b   1.000
_cell.length_c   1.000
_cell.angle_alpha   90.00
_cell.angle_beta   90.00
_cell.angle_gamma   90.00
#
_symmetry.space_group_name_H-M   'P 1'
#
loop_
_entity.id
_entity.type
_entity.pdbx_description
1 polymer ?
#
loop_
_entity_poly.entity_id
_entity_poly.type
_entity_poly.pdbx_seq_one_letter_code
_entity_poly.pdbx_strand_id
1 'polypeptide(L)'
;VLVVCKRWFRIALPLLYTCLFLSKPKHMKTVARAVQSDPQLGRAICHLWLEGGFGKELYSFMKLAPNVETLYLILQATSNDLIAGL
;
A
#
# COMPACT_ATOMS: atom_id res chain seq x y z
N VAL A 1 1.61 12.73 10.66
CA VAL A 1 2.06 14.08 10.24
C VAL A 1 3.38 14.36 10.94
N LEU A 2 4.49 14.49 10.21
CA LEU A 2 5.80 14.86 10.79
C LEU A 2 5.96 16.37 10.70
N VAL A 3 5.80 17.06 11.84
CA VAL A 3 5.98 18.51 11.95
C VAL A 3 7.33 18.78 12.61
N VAL A 4 8.41 18.72 11.83
CA VAL A 4 9.75 19.13 12.29
C VAL A 4 10.17 20.39 11.54
N CYS A 5 10.48 20.29 10.25
CA CYS A 5 10.62 21.45 9.35
C CYS A 5 10.55 21.01 7.86
N LYS A 6 10.26 21.94 6.94
CA LYS A 6 9.99 21.66 5.51
C LYS A 6 11.08 20.84 4.81
N ARG A 7 12.35 21.02 5.19
CA ARG A 7 13.49 20.28 4.62
C ARG A 7 13.49 18.83 5.05
N TRP A 8 13.24 18.57 6.33
CA TRP A 8 13.12 17.21 6.86
C TRP A 8 11.90 16.49 6.30
N PHE A 9 10.80 17.22 6.05
CA PHE A 9 9.65 16.66 5.35
C PHE A 9 10.05 16.15 3.96
N ARG A 10 10.79 16.93 3.15
CA ARG A 10 11.21 16.50 1.81
C ARG A 10 12.14 15.28 1.82
N ILE A 11 12.96 15.10 2.86
CA ILE A 11 13.91 13.98 2.96
C ILE A 11 13.23 12.74 3.56
N ALA A 12 12.42 12.92 4.60
CA ALA A 12 11.78 11.81 5.31
C ALA A 12 10.56 11.26 4.55
N LEU A 13 9.86 12.08 3.77
CA LEU A 13 8.68 11.66 3.03
C LEU A 13 8.98 10.47 2.09
N PRO A 14 10.00 10.50 1.20
CA PRO A 14 10.29 9.33 0.36
C PRO A 14 10.69 8.10 1.19
N LEU A 15 11.49 8.28 2.25
CA LEU A 15 11.93 7.19 3.14
C LEU A 15 10.76 6.49 3.87
N LEU A 16 9.74 7.26 4.26
CA LEU A 16 8.55 6.72 4.92
C LEU A 16 7.63 5.98 3.97
N TYR A 17 7.58 6.42 2.71
CA TYR A 17 6.79 5.78 1.68
C TYR A 17 7.53 4.61 1.01
N THR A 18 8.82 4.40 1.30
CA THR A 18 9.60 3.24 0.84
C THR A 18 8.96 1.93 1.26
N CYS A 19 8.47 1.85 2.51
CA CYS A 19 7.78 0.68 3.03
C CYS A 19 6.32 1.03 3.31
N LEU A 20 5.41 0.53 2.47
CA LEU A 20 3.98 0.78 2.63
C LEU A 20 3.27 -0.47 3.13
N PHE A 21 2.63 -0.36 4.29
CA PHE A 21 1.75 -1.40 4.84
C PHE A 21 0.28 -1.04 4.62
N LEU A 22 -0.42 -1.82 3.80
CA LEU A 22 -1.83 -1.67 3.48
C LEU A 22 -2.62 -2.86 4.05
N SER A 23 -3.18 -2.68 5.23
CA SER A 23 -4.05 -3.67 5.88
C SER A 23 -5.53 -3.52 5.48
N LYS A 24 -5.96 -2.28 5.17
CA LYS A 24 -7.37 -1.97 4.91
C LYS A 24 -7.58 -1.36 3.52
N PRO A 25 -8.68 -1.70 2.82
CA PRO A 25 -8.97 -1.16 1.48
C PRO A 25 -9.21 0.36 1.49
N LYS A 26 -9.68 0.91 2.61
CA LYS A 26 -9.81 2.37 2.78
C LYS A 26 -8.45 3.08 2.70
N HIS A 27 -7.41 2.49 3.28
CA HIS A 27 -6.08 3.09 3.31
C HIS A 27 -5.46 3.09 1.91
N MET A 28 -5.67 2.00 1.17
CA MET A 28 -5.23 1.88 -0.21
C MET A 28 -5.80 2.99 -1.12
N LYS A 29 -7.10 3.27 -1.03
CA LYS A 29 -7.73 4.37 -1.81
C LYS A 29 -7.17 5.75 -1.43
N THR A 30 -6.92 5.97 -0.14
CA THR A 30 -6.32 7.24 0.32
C THR A 30 -4.89 7.39 -0.19
N VAL A 31 -4.08 6.34 -0.15
CA VAL A 31 -2.72 6.36 -0.68
C VAL A 31 -2.73 6.53 -2.20
N ALA A 32 -3.62 5.84 -2.91
CA ALA A 32 -3.78 6.02 -4.35
C ALA A 32 -4.08 7.48 -4.73
N ARG A 33 -4.96 8.16 -3.99
CA ARG A 33 -5.24 9.60 -4.19
C ARG A 33 -4.03 10.48 -3.88
N ALA A 34 -3.28 10.16 -2.83
CA ALA A 34 -2.06 10.90 -2.48
C ALA A 34 -0.99 10.74 -3.57
N VAL A 35 -0.77 9.53 -4.07
CA VAL A 35 0.17 9.24 -5.17
C VAL A 35 -0.28 9.87 -6.50
N GLN A 36 -1.59 9.95 -6.75
CA GLN A 36 -2.10 10.69 -7.92
C GLN A 36 -1.81 12.20 -7.83
N SER A 37 -1.81 12.76 -6.62
CA SER A 37 -1.51 14.18 -6.40
C SER A 37 -0.01 14.48 -6.47
N ASP A 38 0.84 13.51 -6.10
CA ASP A 38 2.29 13.60 -6.17
C ASP A 38 2.90 12.29 -6.70
N PRO A 39 3.24 12.23 -8.00
CA PRO A 39 3.84 11.05 -8.61
C PRO A 39 5.21 10.67 -8.04
N GLN A 40 5.92 11.57 -7.36
CA GLN A 40 7.22 11.26 -6.75
C GLN A 40 7.06 10.29 -5.57
N LEU A 41 5.95 10.39 -4.85
CA LEU A 41 5.59 9.44 -3.80
C LEU A 41 5.39 8.03 -4.36
N GLY A 42 4.78 7.89 -5.54
CA GLY A 42 4.62 6.60 -6.21
C GLY A 42 5.95 5.93 -6.55
N ARG A 43 6.94 6.72 -6.96
CA ARG A 43 8.31 6.24 -7.27
C ARG A 43 9.12 5.87 -6.04
N ALA A 44 8.78 6.43 -4.88
CA ALA A 44 9.47 6.14 -3.64
C ALA A 44 9.03 4.81 -3.02
N ILE A 45 7.89 4.24 -3.44
CA ILE A 45 7.37 2.96 -2.92
C ILE A 45 8.17 1.81 -3.51
N CYS A 46 9.00 1.17 -2.68
CA CYS A 46 9.79 -0.01 -3.06
C CYS A 46 9.21 -1.29 -2.47
N HIS A 47 8.77 -1.26 -1.21
CA HIS A 47 8.31 -2.41 -0.47
C HIS A 47 6.82 -2.25 -0.15
N LEU A 48 6.00 -3.14 -0.69
CA LEU A 48 4.55 -3.12 -0.50
C LEU A 48 4.12 -4.33 0.31
N TRP A 49 3.46 -4.09 1.43
CA TRP A 49 2.89 -5.14 2.26
C TRP A 49 1.38 -5.02 2.26
N LEU A 50 0.71 -6.10 1.86
CA LEU A 50 -0.73 -6.18 1.71
C LEU A 50 -1.29 -7.25 2.63
N GLU A 51 -2.33 -6.90 3.37
CA GLU A 51 -3.11 -7.85 4.17
C GLU A 51 -4.48 -8.06 3.51
N GLY A 52 -4.72 -9.25 2.95
CA GLY A 52 -5.98 -9.61 2.29
C GLY A 52 -5.98 -9.50 0.75
N GLY A 53 -7.13 -9.78 0.14
CA GLY A 53 -7.30 -9.82 -1.32
C GLY A 53 -7.72 -8.46 -1.92
N PHE A 54 -6.75 -7.70 -2.44
CA PHE A 54 -7.00 -6.35 -3.00
C PHE A 54 -7.34 -6.31 -4.50
N GLY A 55 -7.35 -7.46 -5.20
CA GLY A 55 -7.88 -7.62 -6.57
C GLY A 55 -7.59 -6.47 -7.55
N LYS A 56 -8.65 -5.87 -8.12
CA LYS A 56 -8.57 -4.79 -9.13
C LYS A 56 -7.97 -3.49 -8.61
N GLU A 57 -8.11 -3.20 -7.32
CA GLU A 57 -7.54 -2.01 -6.70
C GLU A 57 -6.00 -2.14 -6.70
N LEU A 58 -5.48 -3.35 -6.45
CA LEU A 58 -4.03 -3.60 -6.48
C LEU A 58 -3.43 -3.35 -7.85
N TYR A 59 -4.09 -3.83 -8.89
CA TYR A 59 -3.66 -3.58 -10.26
C TYR A 59 -3.59 -2.08 -10.59
N SER A 60 -4.58 -1.31 -10.13
CA SER A 60 -4.61 0.15 -10.33
C SER A 60 -3.51 0.85 -9.53
N PHE A 61 -3.21 0.35 -8.33
CA PHE A 61 -2.15 0.86 -7.48
C PHE A 61 -0.75 0.57 -8.04
N MET A 62 -0.54 -0.63 -8.59
CA MET A 62 0.73 -1.05 -9.17
C MET A 62 1.11 -0.21 -10.40
N LYS A 63 0.12 0.34 -11.13
CA LYS A 63 0.37 1.34 -12.20
C LYS A 63 0.90 2.67 -11.66
N LEU A 64 0.54 3.04 -10.43
CA LEU A 64 0.95 4.28 -9.78
C LEU A 64 2.31 4.15 -9.06
N ALA A 65 2.70 2.92 -8.70
CA ALA A 65 3.94 2.60 -8.03
C ALA A 65 4.80 1.64 -8.89
N PRO A 66 5.50 2.16 -9.92
CA PRO A 66 6.26 1.32 -10.85
C PRO A 66 7.55 0.74 -10.27
N ASN A 67 8.04 1.28 -9.15
CA ASN A 67 9.31 0.89 -8.53
C ASN A 67 9.15 -0.12 -7.39
N VAL A 68 8.02 -0.82 -7.31
CA VAL A 68 7.80 -1.85 -6.29
C VAL A 68 8.75 -3.03 -6.57
N GLU A 69 9.75 -3.18 -5.73
CA GLU A 69 10.75 -4.25 -5.78
C GLU A 69 10.26 -5.48 -4.99
N THR A 70 9.61 -5.25 -3.85
CA THR A 70 9.22 -6.35 -2.94
C THR A 70 7.74 -6.27 -2.60
N LEU A 71 7.04 -7.41 -2.72
CA LEU A 71 5.61 -7.56 -2.45
C LEU A 71 5.41 -8.63 -1.37
N TYR A 72 4.94 -8.20 -0.19
CA TYR A 72 4.58 -9.09 0.91
C TYR A 72 3.05 -9.25 0.93
N LEU A 73 2.59 -10.49 0.81
CA LEU A 73 1.16 -10.84 0.82
C LEU A 73 0.86 -11.64 2.08
N ILE A 74 0.04 -11.07 2.97
CA ILE A 74 -0.58 -11.82 4.07
C ILE A 74 -2.00 -12.16 3.62
N LEU A 75 -2.21 -13.42 3.26
CA LEU A 75 -3.51 -13.95 2.88
C LEU A 75 -4.11 -14.63 4.11
N GLN A 76 -5.16 -14.06 4.67
CA GLN A 76 -5.98 -14.77 5.64
C GLN A 76 -6.96 -15.66 4.86
N ALA A 77 -6.63 -16.95 4.75
CA ALA A 77 -7.55 -17.96 4.25
C ALA A 77 -8.56 -18.28 5.38
N THR A 78 -9.70 -17.59 5.40
CA THR A 78 -10.86 -18.05 6.17
C THR A 78 -11.51 -19.19 5.39
N SER A 79 -11.24 -20.44 5.79
CA SER A 79 -12.07 -21.55 5.34
C SER A 79 -13.43 -21.39 6.04
N ASN A 80 -14.43 -21.00 5.26
CA ASN A 80 -15.81 -20.99 5.72
C ASN A 80 -16.38 -22.38 5.44
N ASP A 81 -15.73 -23.42 6.00
CA ASP A 81 -16.22 -24.79 5.92
C ASP A 81 -17.42 -24.90 6.87
N LEU A 82 -18.55 -24.34 6.44
CA LEU A 82 -19.84 -24.83 6.88
C LEU A 82 -19.98 -26.23 6.27
N ILE A 83 -19.51 -27.23 7.03
CA ILE A 83 -19.88 -28.63 6.82
C ILE A 83 -21.38 -28.70 7.15
N ALA A 84 -22.22 -28.27 6.22
CA ALA A 84 -23.65 -28.49 6.27
C ALA A 84 -23.90 -29.89 5.72
N GLY A 85 -24.20 -30.82 6.64
CA GLY A 85 -24.85 -32.09 6.33
C GLY A 85 -23.92 -33.30 6.38
N LEU A 86 -23.80 -33.87 7.57
CA LEU A 86 -23.65 -35.32 7.78
C LEU A 86 -24.99 -35.82 8.32
#